data_AF-A0A436V9H0-F1
#
_entry.id   AF-A0A436V9H0-F1
#
_cell.length_a   1.000
_cell.length_b   1.000
_cell.length_c   1.000
_cell.angle_alpha   90.00
_cell.angle_beta   90.00
_cell.angle_gamma   90.00
#
_symmetry.space_group_name_H-M   'P 1'
#
loop_
_entity.id
_entity.type
_entity.pdbx_description
1 polymer ?
#
loop_
_entity_poly.entity_id
_entity_poly.type
_entity_poly.pdbx_seq_one_letter_code
_entity_poly.pdbx_strand_id
1 'polypeptide(L)'
;LSYHVQKRQFEKGGWLADISGYLADPTLTDSALVEGDFADAGMVFAKDAQGALRSLPFSVDYWILYWNKELFEAKGLKYPETFEQLVAAAEALTDASANTYGFVARGLKNANTPVWTSLMLGYDMTPLDADGKLRTLSPEAVEAAGLYQRLMTKSAPPGVTGFNWAGAHPAFLQGKIGMWFDVVGFAPPMENPEKSRVVGKVGYGVMPKGPKAHASGTFGDGIGVTAASEKKEAAYLFCQWAVSPVMGARLLQAGAGVPFRKSVLEDPKV
;
A
#
# COMPACT_ATOMS: atom_id res chain seq x y z
N LEU A 1 12.04 15.90 -0.20
CA LEU A 1 11.83 14.98 0.94
C LEU A 1 10.37 14.56 0.90
N SER A 2 10.07 13.26 0.96
CA SER A 2 8.69 12.76 0.93
C SER A 2 8.28 12.40 2.35
N TYR A 3 7.17 12.98 2.81
CA TYR A 3 6.62 12.70 4.14
C TYR A 3 6.28 11.21 4.32
N HIS A 4 5.87 10.55 3.24
CA HIS A 4 5.57 9.11 3.13
C HIS A 4 6.59 8.19 3.81
N VAL A 5 7.88 8.45 3.59
CA VAL A 5 8.98 7.56 3.97
C VAL A 5 9.79 8.08 5.16
N GLN A 6 9.53 9.31 5.59
CA GLN A 6 10.39 10.05 6.52
C GLN A 6 9.60 10.82 7.58
N LYS A 7 8.34 10.47 7.88
CA LYS A 7 7.50 11.13 8.90
C LYS A 7 8.27 11.52 10.16
N ARG A 8 8.95 10.54 10.81
CA ARG A 8 9.71 10.78 12.04
C ARG A 8 10.85 11.80 11.87
N GLN A 9 11.47 11.90 10.70
CA GLN A 9 12.50 12.91 10.41
C GLN A 9 11.86 14.30 10.25
N PHE A 10 10.71 14.39 9.59
CA PHE A 10 9.95 15.65 9.49
C PHE A 10 9.47 16.14 10.86
N GLU A 11 8.99 15.24 11.71
CA GLU A 11 8.59 15.55 13.09
C GLU A 11 9.79 16.05 13.91
N LYS A 12 10.89 15.28 13.96
CA LYS A 12 12.11 15.69 14.69
C LYS A 12 12.71 17.00 14.18
N GLY A 13 12.61 17.24 12.87
CA GLY A 13 13.12 18.46 12.23
C GLY A 13 12.18 19.67 12.37
N GLY A 14 10.94 19.48 12.82
CA GLY A 14 9.93 20.55 12.82
C GLY A 14 9.65 21.11 11.42
N TRP A 15 9.74 20.27 10.38
CA TRP A 15 9.71 20.72 8.98
C TRP A 15 8.31 20.99 8.42
N LEU A 16 7.27 20.59 9.14
CA LEU A 16 5.88 20.85 8.78
C LEU A 16 5.26 21.90 9.70
N ALA A 17 4.53 22.83 9.11
CA ALA A 17 3.71 23.78 9.84
C ALA A 17 2.63 23.03 10.62
N ASP A 18 2.23 23.60 11.76
CA ASP A 18 0.98 23.23 12.41
C ASP A 18 -0.17 23.84 11.61
N ILE A 19 -1.02 22.99 11.03
CA ILE A 19 -2.19 23.42 10.24
C ILE A 19 -3.52 23.24 11.00
N SER A 20 -3.47 22.93 12.31
CA SER A 20 -4.66 22.70 13.13
C SER A 20 -5.57 23.94 13.14
N GLY A 21 -4.97 25.14 13.24
CA GLY A 21 -5.71 26.40 13.20
C GLY A 21 -6.39 26.67 11.86
N TYR A 22 -5.79 26.24 10.74
CA TYR A 22 -6.42 26.36 9.44
C TYR A 22 -7.62 25.44 9.30
N LEU A 23 -7.48 24.16 9.70
CA LEU A 23 -8.60 23.21 9.67
C LEU A 23 -9.80 23.66 10.53
N ALA A 24 -9.55 24.36 11.62
CA ALA A 24 -10.60 24.87 12.51
C ALA A 24 -11.25 26.18 12.03
N ASP A 25 -10.70 26.85 11.00
CA ASP A 25 -11.20 28.14 10.52
C ASP A 25 -12.29 27.95 9.45
N PRO A 26 -13.57 28.24 9.77
CA PRO A 26 -14.68 28.05 8.83
C PRO A 26 -14.67 29.06 7.66
N THR A 27 -13.84 30.11 7.72
CA THR A 27 -13.68 31.07 6.63
C THR A 27 -12.67 30.60 5.58
N LEU A 28 -11.80 29.65 5.96
CA LEU A 28 -10.74 29.11 5.11
C LEU A 28 -11.03 27.66 4.67
N THR A 29 -11.66 26.87 5.52
CA THR A 29 -11.85 25.44 5.34
C THR A 29 -13.27 25.11 4.93
N ASP A 30 -13.39 24.30 3.88
CA ASP A 30 -14.64 23.71 3.44
C ASP A 30 -15.26 22.90 4.58
N SER A 31 -16.53 23.18 4.89
CA SER A 31 -17.28 22.48 5.93
C SER A 31 -17.33 20.95 5.77
N ALA A 32 -17.09 20.42 4.57
CA ALA A 32 -17.02 18.99 4.28
C ALA A 32 -15.63 18.38 4.57
N LEU A 33 -14.64 19.17 4.96
CA LEU A 33 -13.33 18.69 5.39
C LEU A 33 -13.29 18.62 6.93
N VAL A 34 -13.74 17.48 7.46
CA VAL A 34 -13.80 17.21 8.91
C VAL A 34 -12.93 16.01 9.28
N GLU A 35 -12.29 16.03 10.45
CA GLU A 35 -11.40 14.94 10.88
C GLU A 35 -12.10 13.58 10.90
N GLY A 36 -13.39 13.54 11.29
CA GLY A 36 -14.16 12.31 11.38
C GLY A 36 -14.38 11.60 10.04
N ASP A 37 -14.25 12.32 8.93
CA ASP A 37 -14.35 11.76 7.58
C ASP A 37 -13.06 11.03 7.17
N PHE A 38 -11.93 11.23 7.86
CA PHE A 38 -10.73 10.45 7.60
C PHE A 38 -10.76 9.12 8.36
N ALA A 39 -10.22 8.06 7.77
CA ALA A 39 -9.94 6.83 8.52
C ALA A 39 -8.92 7.08 9.63
N ASP A 40 -9.09 6.42 10.77
CA ASP A 40 -8.31 6.66 11.99
C ASP A 40 -6.80 6.51 11.76
N ALA A 41 -6.41 5.53 10.94
CA ALA A 41 -5.01 5.33 10.54
C ALA A 41 -4.39 6.57 9.87
N GLY A 42 -5.18 7.28 9.08
CA GLY A 42 -4.76 8.54 8.44
C GLY A 42 -4.54 9.64 9.47
N MET A 43 -5.44 9.77 10.45
CA MET A 43 -5.32 10.77 11.50
C MET A 43 -4.14 10.52 12.44
N VAL A 44 -3.85 9.25 12.77
CA VAL A 44 -2.63 8.86 13.53
C VAL A 44 -1.37 9.26 12.77
N PHE A 45 -1.37 9.09 11.44
CA PHE A 45 -0.25 9.52 10.61
C PHE A 45 -0.17 11.04 10.49
N ALA A 46 -1.29 11.75 10.41
CA ALA A 46 -1.34 13.19 10.18
C ALA A 46 -0.94 14.05 11.40
N LYS A 47 -1.11 13.53 12.61
CA LYS A 47 -0.79 14.21 13.87
C LYS A 47 0.59 13.84 14.40
N ASP A 48 1.24 14.79 15.06
CA ASP A 48 2.47 14.54 15.82
C ASP A 48 2.17 14.04 17.25
N ALA A 49 3.22 13.76 18.02
CA ALA A 49 3.11 13.28 19.40
C ALA A 49 2.44 14.28 20.36
N GLN A 50 2.35 15.55 19.99
CA GLN A 50 1.68 16.61 20.75
C GLN A 50 0.23 16.83 20.29
N GLY A 51 -0.21 16.09 19.27
CA GLY A 51 -1.56 16.16 18.70
C GLY A 51 -1.73 17.27 17.65
N ALA A 52 -0.67 18.00 17.29
CA ALA A 52 -0.75 19.01 16.25
C ALA A 52 -0.89 18.37 14.87
N LEU A 53 -1.80 18.89 14.06
CA LEU A 53 -2.01 18.44 12.70
C LEU A 53 -0.90 18.96 11.79
N ARG A 54 -0.04 18.07 11.29
CA ARG A 54 1.12 18.41 10.45
C ARG A 54 0.87 18.21 8.96
N SER A 55 -0.16 17.44 8.62
CA SER A 55 -0.59 17.18 7.24
C SER A 55 -2.07 16.81 7.21
N LEU A 56 -2.68 16.86 6.04
CA LEU A 56 -3.97 16.22 5.77
C LEU A 56 -3.71 14.80 5.26
N PRO A 57 -4.43 13.77 5.74
CA PRO A 57 -4.35 12.43 5.18
C PRO A 57 -4.70 12.45 3.69
N PHE A 58 -3.80 11.95 2.84
CA PHE A 58 -3.95 11.98 1.39
C PHE A 58 -4.37 10.61 0.84
N SER A 59 -3.51 9.60 0.97
CA SER A 59 -3.79 8.24 0.47
C SER A 59 -3.30 7.14 1.40
N VAL A 60 -4.02 6.03 1.42
CA VAL A 60 -3.73 4.83 2.20
C VAL A 60 -3.44 3.64 1.30
N ASP A 61 -2.47 2.85 1.73
CA ASP A 61 -1.91 1.72 1.01
C ASP A 61 -2.07 0.46 1.87
N TYR A 62 -3.23 -0.19 1.74
CA TYR A 62 -3.46 -1.52 2.31
C TYR A 62 -2.88 -2.58 1.39
N TRP A 63 -1.97 -3.40 1.91
CA TRP A 63 -1.38 -4.49 1.15
C TRP A 63 -2.34 -5.68 1.05
N ILE A 64 -2.55 -6.16 -0.17
CA ILE A 64 -3.47 -7.25 -0.49
C ILE A 64 -2.82 -8.25 -1.44
N LEU A 65 -3.46 -9.40 -1.61
CA LEU A 65 -3.08 -10.38 -2.61
C LEU A 65 -4.07 -10.35 -3.78
N TYR A 66 -3.58 -9.90 -4.94
CA TYR A 66 -4.26 -10.08 -6.20
C TYR A 66 -4.01 -11.50 -6.69
N TRP A 67 -5.02 -12.21 -7.17
CA TRP A 67 -4.86 -13.55 -7.73
C TRP A 67 -5.62 -13.73 -9.03
N ASN A 68 -5.03 -14.48 -9.97
CA ASN A 68 -5.61 -14.78 -11.26
C ASN A 68 -6.49 -16.02 -11.16
N LYS A 69 -7.81 -15.83 -11.17
CA LYS A 69 -8.81 -16.89 -10.98
C LYS A 69 -8.70 -17.98 -12.03
N GLU A 70 -8.41 -17.62 -13.28
CA GLU A 70 -8.30 -18.57 -14.39
C GLU A 70 -7.09 -19.50 -14.21
N LEU A 71 -5.94 -18.96 -13.80
CA LEU A 71 -4.76 -19.78 -13.54
C LEU A 71 -4.95 -20.73 -12.34
N PHE A 72 -5.64 -20.26 -11.31
CA PHE A 72 -6.01 -21.09 -10.16
C PHE A 72 -6.99 -22.19 -10.54
N GLU A 73 -8.05 -21.86 -11.28
CA GLU A 73 -9.06 -22.81 -11.75
C GLU A 73 -8.43 -23.90 -12.64
N ALA A 74 -7.54 -23.52 -13.56
CA ALA A 74 -6.82 -24.45 -14.43
C ALA A 74 -5.96 -25.48 -13.67
N LYS A 75 -5.57 -25.17 -12.42
CA LYS A 75 -4.82 -26.07 -11.53
C LYS A 75 -5.67 -26.67 -10.41
N GLY A 76 -6.97 -26.36 -10.35
CA GLY A 76 -7.85 -26.77 -9.25
C GLY A 76 -7.46 -26.20 -7.90
N LEU A 77 -6.79 -25.04 -7.87
CA LEU A 77 -6.32 -24.39 -6.66
C LEU A 77 -7.40 -23.46 -6.08
N LYS A 78 -7.35 -23.28 -4.77
CA LYS A 78 -8.16 -22.30 -4.03
C LYS A 78 -7.29 -21.12 -3.60
N TYR A 79 -7.93 -20.01 -3.25
CA TYR A 79 -7.26 -18.87 -2.64
C TYR A 79 -6.41 -19.30 -1.42
N PRO A 80 -5.14 -18.86 -1.30
CA PRO A 80 -4.30 -19.24 -0.17
C PRO A 80 -4.68 -18.45 1.09
N GLU A 81 -5.05 -19.16 2.15
CA GLU A 81 -5.42 -18.57 3.45
C GLU A 81 -4.23 -18.47 4.41
N THR A 82 -3.11 -19.15 4.14
CA THR A 82 -1.88 -19.09 4.94
C THR A 82 -0.62 -18.84 4.11
N PHE A 83 0.48 -18.43 4.73
CA PHE A 83 1.78 -18.29 4.05
C PHE A 83 2.28 -19.61 3.44
N GLU A 84 2.02 -20.75 4.09
CA GLU A 84 2.37 -22.06 3.54
C GLU A 84 1.56 -22.36 2.28
N GLN A 85 0.26 -22.06 2.28
CA GLN A 85 -0.60 -22.21 1.11
C GLN A 85 -0.23 -21.23 0.00
N LEU A 86 0.19 -20.01 0.35
CA LEU A 86 0.69 -19.00 -0.59
C LEU A 86 1.91 -19.55 -1.36
N VAL A 87 2.88 -20.11 -0.64
CA VAL A 87 4.07 -20.73 -1.25
C VAL A 87 3.68 -21.92 -2.11
N ALA A 88 2.83 -22.82 -1.60
CA ALA A 88 2.40 -24.00 -2.34
C ALA A 88 1.66 -23.63 -3.64
N ALA A 89 0.75 -22.66 -3.59
CA ALA A 89 0.04 -22.16 -4.77
C ALA A 89 1.00 -21.49 -5.76
N ALA A 90 1.93 -20.65 -5.27
CA ALA A 90 2.92 -19.98 -6.12
C ALA A 90 3.80 -20.99 -6.87
N GLU A 91 4.30 -22.02 -6.17
CA GLU A 91 5.14 -23.04 -6.81
C GLU A 91 4.31 -23.90 -7.80
N ALA A 92 3.07 -24.26 -7.45
CA ALA A 92 2.19 -25.06 -8.32
C ALA A 92 1.73 -24.33 -9.60
N LEU A 93 1.60 -23.01 -9.54
CA LEU A 93 1.24 -22.15 -10.67
C LEU A 93 2.42 -21.81 -11.57
N THR A 94 3.65 -22.04 -11.11
CA THR A 94 4.85 -21.70 -11.88
C THR A 94 5.15 -22.76 -12.92
N ASP A 95 5.18 -22.34 -14.19
CA ASP A 95 5.61 -23.12 -15.33
C ASP A 95 6.46 -22.22 -16.25
N ALA A 96 7.78 -22.27 -16.04
CA ALA A 96 8.74 -21.47 -16.79
C ALA A 96 8.73 -21.79 -18.30
N SER A 97 8.34 -23.01 -18.70
CA SER A 97 8.26 -23.41 -20.11
C SER A 97 7.09 -22.72 -20.82
N ALA A 98 6.01 -22.46 -20.08
CA ALA A 98 4.84 -21.73 -20.54
C ALA A 98 4.92 -20.22 -20.26
N ASN A 99 6.07 -19.71 -19.81
CA ASN A 99 6.27 -18.33 -19.37
C ASN A 99 5.17 -17.88 -18.37
N THR A 100 4.80 -18.77 -17.45
CA THR A 100 3.78 -18.56 -16.42
C THR A 100 4.43 -18.66 -15.05
N TYR A 101 4.17 -17.68 -14.19
CA TYR A 101 4.83 -17.54 -12.89
C TYR A 101 3.78 -17.46 -11.79
N GLY A 102 3.98 -18.14 -10.67
CA GLY A 102 2.94 -18.18 -9.63
C GLY A 102 2.87 -16.92 -8.76
N PHE A 103 3.92 -16.11 -8.72
CA PHE A 103 4.00 -14.96 -7.82
C PHE A 103 4.77 -13.79 -8.42
N VAL A 104 4.42 -12.57 -8.04
CA VAL A 104 5.27 -11.39 -8.25
C VAL A 104 5.07 -10.40 -7.11
N ALA A 105 6.13 -9.66 -6.79
CA ALA A 105 6.13 -8.52 -5.89
C ALA A 105 7.25 -7.56 -6.29
N ARG A 106 7.45 -6.49 -5.51
CA ARG A 106 8.56 -5.55 -5.70
C ARG A 106 9.89 -6.22 -5.31
N GLY A 107 10.84 -6.32 -6.24
CA GLY A 107 12.16 -6.89 -6.03
C GLY A 107 13.33 -5.91 -6.11
N LEU A 108 13.10 -4.71 -6.66
CA LEU A 108 14.08 -3.64 -6.72
C LEU A 108 14.54 -3.24 -5.31
N LYS A 109 15.85 -2.99 -5.16
CA LYS A 109 16.44 -2.49 -3.91
C LYS A 109 15.62 -1.31 -3.37
N ASN A 110 15.38 -1.31 -2.06
CA ASN A 110 14.50 -0.39 -1.31
C ASN A 110 12.99 -0.63 -1.54
N ALA A 111 12.56 -0.89 -2.77
CA ALA A 111 11.15 -1.16 -3.10
C ALA A 111 10.64 -2.51 -2.55
N ASN A 112 11.55 -3.45 -2.30
CA ASN A 112 11.26 -4.73 -1.66
C ASN A 112 11.05 -4.65 -0.14
N THR A 113 11.52 -3.59 0.52
CA THR A 113 11.38 -3.41 1.97
C THR A 113 9.93 -3.52 2.44
N PRO A 114 8.94 -2.79 1.86
CA PRO A 114 7.55 -2.91 2.31
C PRO A 114 6.94 -4.29 2.06
N VAL A 115 7.42 -5.05 1.06
CA VAL A 115 7.01 -6.44 0.83
C VAL A 115 7.45 -7.32 2.00
N TRP A 116 8.74 -7.28 2.33
CA TRP A 116 9.32 -8.07 3.41
C TRP A 116 8.74 -7.68 4.77
N THR A 117 8.65 -6.39 5.09
CA THR A 117 8.11 -5.95 6.38
C THR A 117 6.62 -6.26 6.52
N SER A 118 5.86 -6.33 5.43
CA SER A 118 4.47 -6.79 5.48
C SER A 118 4.37 -8.29 5.78
N LEU A 119 5.31 -9.11 5.28
CA LEU A 119 5.38 -10.54 5.64
C LEU A 119 5.80 -10.73 7.10
N MET A 120 6.68 -9.88 7.65
CA MET A 120 7.04 -9.92 9.08
C MET A 120 5.83 -9.79 10.01
N LEU A 121 4.78 -9.05 9.61
CA LEU A 121 3.57 -8.91 10.42
C LEU A 121 2.87 -10.25 10.66
N GLY A 122 2.98 -11.21 9.73
CA GLY A 122 2.44 -12.56 9.92
C GLY A 122 3.16 -13.38 11.00
N TYR A 123 4.35 -12.94 11.41
CA TYR A 123 5.13 -13.46 12.53
C TYR A 123 4.94 -12.62 13.80
N ASP A 124 3.89 -11.80 13.86
CA ASP A 124 3.59 -10.90 14.98
C ASP A 124 4.76 -9.95 15.30
N MET A 125 5.38 -9.41 14.24
CA MET A 125 6.58 -8.58 14.37
C MET A 125 6.59 -7.38 13.43
N THR A 126 7.03 -6.25 13.96
CA THR A 126 7.35 -5.03 13.22
C THR A 126 8.88 -4.86 13.08
N PRO A 127 9.35 -4.17 12.03
CA PRO A 127 10.80 -3.98 11.79
C PRO A 127 11.49 -3.10 12.85
N LEU A 128 10.73 -2.33 13.61
CA LEU A 128 11.19 -1.48 14.70
C LEU A 128 10.49 -1.86 16.00
N ASP A 129 11.20 -1.82 17.13
CA ASP A 129 10.58 -1.86 18.46
C ASP A 129 10.03 -0.48 18.89
N ALA A 130 9.48 -0.42 20.10
CA ALA A 130 8.93 0.80 20.70
C ALA A 130 9.99 1.91 20.88
N ASP A 131 11.25 1.54 21.09
CA ASP A 131 12.39 2.46 21.22
C ASP A 131 12.95 2.90 19.85
N GLY A 132 12.43 2.34 18.76
CA GLY A 132 12.88 2.60 17.40
C GLY A 132 14.17 1.86 17.02
N LYS A 133 14.57 0.82 17.74
CA LYS A 133 15.69 -0.06 17.36
C LYS A 133 15.22 -1.08 16.32
N LEU A 134 16.14 -1.42 15.42
CA LEU A 134 15.90 -2.41 14.37
C LEU A 134 15.74 -3.81 14.97
N ARG A 135 14.68 -4.50 14.56
CA ARG A 135 14.42 -5.92 14.87
C ARG A 135 14.68 -6.82 13.67
N THR A 136 15.37 -6.31 12.66
CA THR A 136 15.57 -6.94 11.34
C THR A 136 16.46 -8.18 11.32
N LEU A 137 17.07 -8.52 12.46
CA LEU A 137 17.95 -9.68 12.63
C LEU A 137 17.36 -10.75 13.56
N SER A 138 16.11 -10.59 14.02
CA SER A 138 15.44 -11.61 14.81
C SER A 138 15.21 -12.89 13.97
N PRO A 139 15.04 -14.06 14.61
CA PRO A 139 14.67 -15.28 13.90
C PRO A 139 13.44 -15.09 13.00
N GLU A 140 12.40 -14.41 13.49
CA GLU A 140 11.17 -14.15 12.72
C GLU A 140 11.41 -13.24 11.50
N ALA A 141 12.27 -12.22 11.64
CA ALA A 141 12.61 -11.35 10.52
C ALA A 141 13.38 -12.10 9.43
N VAL A 142 14.27 -13.01 9.84
CA VAL A 142 15.02 -13.90 8.95
C VAL A 142 14.08 -14.92 8.28
N GLU A 143 13.13 -15.49 9.00
CA GLU A 143 12.11 -16.39 8.43
C GLU A 143 11.24 -15.68 7.38
N ALA A 144 10.76 -14.46 7.68
CA ALA A 144 10.02 -13.65 6.72
C ALA A 144 10.87 -13.30 5.48
N ALA A 145 12.17 -13.04 5.66
CA ALA A 145 13.09 -12.80 4.55
C ALA A 145 13.29 -14.07 3.71
N GLY A 146 13.37 -15.25 4.34
CA GLY A 146 13.44 -16.55 3.67
C GLY A 146 12.17 -16.87 2.87
N LEU A 147 10.99 -16.57 3.43
CA LEU A 147 9.71 -16.67 2.72
C LEU A 147 9.69 -15.78 1.48
N TYR A 148 10.04 -14.49 1.64
CA TYR A 148 10.15 -13.56 0.52
C TYR A 148 11.14 -14.05 -0.54
N GLN A 149 12.33 -14.47 -0.13
CA GLN A 149 13.34 -15.02 -1.04
C GLN A 149 12.81 -16.23 -1.80
N ARG A 150 12.15 -17.17 -1.12
CA ARG A 150 11.58 -18.38 -1.75
C ARG A 150 10.55 -18.02 -2.81
N LEU A 151 9.58 -17.16 -2.48
CA LEU A 151 8.56 -16.71 -3.43
C LEU A 151 9.21 -16.05 -4.67
N MET A 152 10.15 -15.14 -4.45
CA MET A 152 10.77 -14.38 -5.54
C MET A 152 11.78 -15.18 -6.37
N THR A 153 12.39 -16.24 -5.82
CA THR A 153 13.37 -17.06 -6.55
C THR A 153 12.77 -18.29 -7.21
N LYS A 154 11.69 -18.84 -6.63
CA LYS A 154 11.04 -20.06 -7.14
C LYS A 154 9.87 -19.78 -8.05
N SER A 155 9.17 -18.66 -7.85
CA SER A 155 7.85 -18.45 -8.45
C SER A 155 7.68 -17.14 -9.20
N ALA A 156 8.70 -16.26 -9.21
CA ALA A 156 8.62 -14.97 -9.88
C ALA A 156 9.34 -14.94 -11.23
N PRO A 157 8.97 -14.02 -12.14
CA PRO A 157 9.61 -13.89 -13.44
C PRO A 157 11.12 -13.58 -13.33
N PRO A 158 11.93 -14.01 -14.32
CA PRO A 158 13.32 -13.56 -14.44
C PRO A 158 13.43 -12.03 -14.44
N GLY A 159 14.44 -11.50 -13.75
CA GLY A 159 14.66 -10.06 -13.66
C GLY A 159 13.79 -9.33 -12.64
N VAL A 160 12.99 -10.04 -11.83
CA VAL A 160 12.14 -9.42 -10.78
C VAL A 160 12.93 -8.58 -9.77
N THR A 161 14.25 -8.80 -9.63
CA THR A 161 15.14 -7.95 -8.82
C THR A 161 15.26 -6.51 -9.34
N GLY A 162 14.82 -6.23 -10.57
CA GLY A 162 14.67 -4.88 -11.12
C GLY A 162 13.27 -4.29 -10.96
N PHE A 163 12.30 -5.06 -10.44
CA PHE A 163 10.89 -4.63 -10.43
C PHE A 163 10.59 -3.76 -9.22
N ASN A 164 10.14 -2.53 -9.47
CA ASN A 164 9.28 -1.80 -8.54
C ASN A 164 7.80 -2.14 -8.84
N TRP A 165 6.84 -1.45 -8.21
CA TRP A 165 5.41 -1.56 -8.55
C TRP A 165 5.15 -1.35 -10.06
N ALA A 166 5.81 -0.37 -10.67
CA ALA A 166 5.69 -0.06 -12.10
C ALA A 166 6.22 -1.18 -13.02
N GLY A 167 6.96 -2.15 -12.50
CA GLY A 167 7.34 -3.38 -13.22
C GLY A 167 6.44 -4.57 -12.90
N ALA A 168 6.09 -4.77 -11.62
CA ALA A 168 5.25 -5.88 -11.18
C ALA A 168 3.80 -5.76 -11.67
N HIS A 169 3.22 -4.56 -11.60
CA HIS A 169 1.86 -4.26 -12.04
C HIS A 169 1.60 -4.64 -13.51
N PRO A 170 2.35 -4.11 -14.51
CA PRO A 170 2.13 -4.48 -15.91
C PRO A 170 2.46 -5.94 -16.21
N ALA A 171 3.37 -6.57 -15.44
CA ALA A 171 3.65 -8.00 -15.59
C ALA A 171 2.45 -8.86 -15.19
N PHE A 172 1.76 -8.51 -14.10
CA PHE A 172 0.54 -9.21 -13.69
C PHE A 172 -0.61 -8.98 -14.67
N LEU A 173 -0.75 -7.76 -15.20
CA LEU A 173 -1.76 -7.40 -16.22
C LEU A 173 -1.68 -8.25 -17.50
N GLN A 174 -0.54 -8.89 -17.80
CA GLN A 174 -0.41 -9.78 -18.96
C GLN A 174 -1.14 -11.13 -18.78
N GLY A 175 -1.61 -11.46 -17.58
CA GLY A 175 -2.34 -12.71 -17.31
C GLY A 175 -1.46 -13.95 -17.24
N LYS A 176 -0.15 -13.77 -17.07
CA LYS A 176 0.83 -14.85 -16.93
C LYS A 176 1.35 -15.01 -15.51
N ILE A 177 0.77 -14.29 -14.55
CA ILE A 177 1.16 -14.33 -13.16
C ILE A 177 -0.02 -14.78 -12.31
N GLY A 178 0.21 -15.79 -11.46
CA GLY A 178 -0.80 -16.38 -10.58
C GLY A 178 -1.23 -15.43 -9.48
N MET A 179 -0.26 -14.79 -8.81
CA MET A 179 -0.52 -13.87 -7.70
C MET A 179 0.39 -12.65 -7.75
N TRP A 180 -0.14 -11.49 -7.36
CA TRP A 180 0.62 -10.28 -7.16
C TRP A 180 0.38 -9.73 -5.76
N PHE A 181 1.47 -9.46 -5.04
CA PHE A 181 1.42 -8.90 -3.70
C PHE A 181 1.82 -7.42 -3.73
N ASP A 182 0.84 -6.53 -3.52
CA ASP A 182 1.03 -5.07 -3.53
C ASP A 182 -0.18 -4.35 -2.91
N VAL A 183 -0.20 -3.02 -2.99
CA VAL A 183 -1.23 -2.16 -2.40
C VAL A 183 -2.53 -2.16 -3.20
N VAL A 184 -3.67 -2.07 -2.52
CA VAL A 184 -5.03 -2.11 -3.10
C VAL A 184 -5.34 -0.96 -4.06
N GLY A 185 -4.64 0.17 -3.92
CA GLY A 185 -4.83 1.36 -4.78
C GLY A 185 -4.55 1.11 -6.27
N PHE A 186 -3.93 -0.02 -6.63
CA PHE A 186 -3.63 -0.41 -8.00
C PHE A 186 -4.67 -1.37 -8.61
N ALA A 187 -5.81 -1.61 -7.95
CA ALA A 187 -6.86 -2.47 -8.49
C ALA A 187 -7.53 -1.93 -9.77
N PRO A 188 -7.89 -0.64 -9.90
CA PRO A 188 -8.73 -0.19 -11.02
C PRO A 188 -8.17 -0.46 -12.43
N PRO A 189 -6.85 -0.31 -12.71
CA PRO A 189 -6.28 -0.67 -14.00
C PRO A 189 -6.42 -2.15 -14.38
N MET A 190 -6.61 -3.06 -13.41
CA MET A 190 -6.86 -4.49 -13.66
C MET A 190 -8.16 -4.75 -14.41
N GLU A 191 -9.16 -3.90 -14.19
CA GLU A 191 -10.49 -4.02 -14.76
C GLU A 191 -10.68 -3.12 -16.00
N ASN A 192 -9.61 -2.47 -16.47
CA ASN A 192 -9.64 -1.67 -17.68
C ASN A 192 -9.20 -2.52 -18.90
N PRO A 193 -10.09 -2.79 -19.88
CA PRO A 193 -9.78 -3.63 -21.05
C PRO A 193 -8.73 -3.04 -22.00
N GLU A 194 -8.48 -1.73 -21.95
CA GLU A 194 -7.42 -1.08 -22.73
C GLU A 194 -6.02 -1.32 -22.13
N LYS A 195 -5.96 -1.65 -20.83
CA LYS A 195 -4.72 -1.79 -20.06
C LYS A 195 -4.43 -3.22 -19.62
N SER A 196 -5.46 -4.07 -19.53
CA SER A 196 -5.41 -5.36 -18.83
C SER A 196 -5.87 -6.53 -19.70
N ARG A 197 -5.13 -7.64 -19.64
CA ARG A 197 -5.57 -8.94 -20.19
C ARG A 197 -6.31 -9.80 -19.16
N VAL A 198 -6.46 -9.31 -17.94
CA VAL A 198 -7.06 -10.02 -16.80
C VAL A 198 -8.38 -9.42 -16.33
N VAL A 199 -9.02 -8.58 -17.14
CA VAL A 199 -10.34 -8.01 -16.83
C VAL A 199 -11.35 -9.11 -16.48
N GLY A 200 -12.03 -8.96 -15.34
CA GLY A 200 -12.98 -9.93 -14.78
C GLY A 200 -12.34 -11.22 -14.23
N LYS A 201 -11.03 -11.41 -14.40
CA LYS A 201 -10.29 -12.61 -14.03
C LYS A 201 -9.49 -12.45 -12.74
N VAL A 202 -9.37 -11.24 -12.21
CA VAL A 202 -8.69 -11.00 -10.93
C VAL A 202 -9.65 -11.26 -9.77
N GLY A 203 -9.12 -11.88 -8.72
CA GLY A 203 -9.69 -11.86 -7.39
C GLY A 203 -8.82 -11.02 -6.47
N TYR A 204 -9.46 -10.40 -5.49
CA TYR A 204 -8.82 -9.49 -4.52
C TYR A 204 -8.99 -10.09 -3.13
N GLY A 205 -7.89 -10.43 -2.47
CA GLY A 205 -7.90 -11.11 -1.18
C GLY A 205 -7.08 -10.40 -0.12
N VAL A 206 -7.51 -10.51 1.14
CA VAL A 206 -6.72 -10.07 2.29
C VAL A 206 -5.46 -10.91 2.44
N MET A 207 -4.43 -10.36 3.07
CA MET A 207 -3.17 -11.07 3.27
C MET A 207 -3.35 -12.47 3.86
N PRO A 208 -2.75 -13.53 3.29
CA PRO A 208 -2.78 -14.85 3.91
C PRO A 208 -2.21 -14.78 5.33
N LYS A 209 -2.78 -15.56 6.25
CA LYS A 209 -2.34 -15.60 7.64
C LYS A 209 -0.91 -16.12 7.74
N GLY A 210 -0.08 -15.43 8.51
CA GLY A 210 1.23 -15.94 8.90
C GLY A 210 1.16 -16.86 10.11
N PRO A 211 2.29 -17.47 10.51
CA PRO A 211 2.30 -18.49 11.55
C PRO A 211 1.86 -17.99 12.94
N LYS A 212 1.97 -16.68 13.22
CA LYS A 212 1.63 -16.09 14.52
C LYS A 212 0.47 -15.09 14.45
N ALA A 213 0.31 -14.40 13.33
CA ALA A 213 -0.71 -13.36 13.18
C ALA A 213 -1.32 -13.31 11.77
N HIS A 214 -2.54 -12.80 11.69
CA HIS A 214 -3.21 -12.47 10.44
C HIS A 214 -3.28 -10.94 10.36
N ALA A 215 -2.41 -10.36 9.53
CA ALA A 215 -2.20 -8.92 9.48
C ALA A 215 -1.87 -8.48 8.05
N SER A 216 -2.20 -7.23 7.74
CA SER A 216 -1.85 -6.57 6.48
C SER A 216 -1.00 -5.34 6.75
N GLY A 217 0.00 -5.13 5.88
CA GLY A 217 0.77 -3.90 5.86
C GLY A 217 -0.12 -2.72 5.48
N THR A 218 -0.12 -1.68 6.30
CA THR A 218 -0.79 -0.41 6.01
C THR A 218 0.26 0.69 5.95
N PHE A 219 0.32 1.38 4.82
CA PHE A 219 1.13 2.57 4.64
C PHE A 219 0.21 3.76 4.35
N GLY A 220 0.69 4.96 4.59
CA GLY A 220 -0.12 6.16 4.50
C GLY A 220 0.69 7.36 4.09
N ASP A 221 0.07 8.17 3.25
CA ASP A 221 0.56 9.45 2.75
C ASP A 221 -0.24 10.60 3.33
N GLY A 222 0.46 11.72 3.50
CA GLY A 222 -0.12 12.97 3.94
C GLY A 222 0.44 14.11 3.11
N ILE A 223 -0.40 15.11 2.89
CA ILE A 223 -0.02 16.35 2.21
C ILE A 223 -0.04 17.49 3.22
N GLY A 224 1.06 18.22 3.34
CA GLY A 224 1.25 19.23 4.38
C GLY A 224 1.99 20.45 3.89
N VAL A 225 2.01 21.47 4.75
CA VAL A 225 2.67 22.75 4.49
C VAL A 225 4.03 22.75 5.17
N THR A 226 5.09 23.13 4.44
CA THR A 226 6.41 23.26 5.06
C THR A 226 6.44 24.41 6.07
N ALA A 227 7.10 24.21 7.21
CA ALA A 227 7.20 25.24 8.25
C ALA A 227 7.87 26.54 7.74
N ALA A 228 8.82 26.40 6.82
CA ALA A 228 9.54 27.50 6.18
C ALA A 228 8.73 28.26 5.11
N SER A 229 7.53 27.80 4.73
CA SER A 229 6.72 28.48 3.72
C SER A 229 6.33 29.89 4.17
N GLU A 230 6.51 30.88 3.30
CA GLU A 230 5.97 32.24 3.48
C GLU A 230 4.51 32.35 3.01
N LYS A 231 3.98 31.30 2.37
CA LYS A 231 2.63 31.25 1.78
C LYS A 231 1.80 30.11 2.40
N LYS A 232 1.76 30.06 3.73
CA LYS A 232 1.17 28.93 4.47
C LYS A 232 -0.32 28.73 4.19
N GLU A 233 -1.10 29.81 4.18
CA GLU A 233 -2.53 29.77 3.88
C GLU A 233 -2.81 29.25 2.46
N ALA A 234 -2.14 29.81 1.45
CA ALA A 234 -2.30 29.34 0.07
C ALA A 234 -1.85 27.87 -0.11
N ALA A 235 -0.78 27.45 0.56
CA ALA A 235 -0.34 26.06 0.55
C ALA A 235 -1.35 25.13 1.26
N TYR A 236 -1.97 25.58 2.35
CA TYR A 236 -3.04 24.85 3.02
C TYR A 236 -4.27 24.69 2.11
N LEU A 237 -4.70 25.75 1.41
CA LEU A 237 -5.79 25.67 0.44
C LEU A 237 -5.53 24.66 -0.67
N PHE A 238 -4.27 24.54 -1.14
CA PHE A 238 -3.88 23.49 -2.06
C PHE A 238 -3.98 22.08 -1.44
N CYS A 239 -3.53 21.92 -0.19
CA CYS A 239 -3.66 20.65 0.54
C CYS A 239 -5.13 20.23 0.66
N GLN A 240 -6.00 21.16 1.04
CA GLN A 240 -7.46 20.96 1.10
C GLN A 240 -8.05 20.55 -0.25
N TRP A 241 -7.69 21.24 -1.33
CA TRP A 241 -8.12 20.87 -2.68
C TRP A 241 -7.68 19.46 -3.05
N ALA A 242 -6.43 19.10 -2.75
CA ALA A 242 -5.87 17.80 -3.09
C ALA A 242 -6.57 16.63 -2.38
N VAL A 243 -7.08 16.85 -1.16
CA VAL A 243 -7.84 15.83 -0.39
C VAL A 243 -9.37 15.99 -0.53
N SER A 244 -9.84 16.86 -1.43
CA SER A 244 -11.27 17.07 -1.66
C SER A 244 -11.94 15.81 -2.21
N PRO A 245 -13.27 15.65 -2.04
CA PRO A 245 -13.98 14.47 -2.54
C PRO A 245 -13.74 14.20 -4.03
N VAL A 246 -13.74 15.25 -4.85
CA VAL A 246 -13.50 15.14 -6.30
C VAL A 246 -12.10 14.62 -6.60
N MET A 247 -11.09 15.10 -5.87
CA MET A 247 -9.71 14.67 -6.09
C MET A 247 -9.46 13.27 -5.52
N GLY A 248 -10.07 12.93 -4.38
CA GLY A 248 -10.04 11.58 -3.83
C GLY A 248 -10.70 10.55 -4.76
N ALA A 249 -11.85 10.89 -5.35
CA ALA A 249 -12.52 10.03 -6.33
C ALA A 249 -11.63 9.81 -7.57
N ARG A 250 -11.00 10.87 -8.08
CA ARG A 250 -10.06 10.77 -9.20
C ARG A 250 -8.83 9.92 -8.86
N LEU A 251 -8.28 10.08 -7.66
CA LEU A 251 -7.15 9.26 -7.18
C LEU A 251 -7.54 7.78 -7.21
N LEU A 252 -8.70 7.45 -6.65
CA LEU A 252 -9.21 6.08 -6.61
C LEU A 252 -9.45 5.56 -8.02
N GLN A 253 -10.26 6.23 -8.83
CA GLN A 253 -10.65 5.76 -10.17
C GLN A 253 -9.47 5.66 -11.15
N ALA A 254 -8.44 6.49 -10.99
CA ALA A 254 -7.22 6.39 -11.79
C ALA A 254 -6.35 5.18 -11.41
N GLY A 255 -6.62 4.53 -10.27
CA GLY A 255 -5.75 3.51 -9.70
C GLY A 255 -4.43 4.07 -9.18
N ALA A 256 -4.46 5.26 -8.61
CA ALA A 256 -3.29 5.99 -8.15
C ALA A 256 -3.14 5.98 -6.61
N GLY A 257 -4.04 5.29 -5.90
CA GLY A 257 -4.06 5.20 -4.44
C GLY A 257 -5.50 5.13 -3.92
N VAL A 258 -5.67 4.84 -2.63
CA VAL A 258 -6.98 4.90 -1.96
C VAL A 258 -7.05 6.15 -1.10
N PRO A 259 -8.06 7.03 -1.24
CA PRO A 259 -8.18 8.20 -0.39
C PRO A 259 -8.50 7.80 1.05
N PHE A 260 -8.01 8.59 2.03
CA PHE A 260 -8.37 8.38 3.44
C PHE A 260 -9.81 8.79 3.78
N ARG A 261 -10.50 9.49 2.87
CA ARG A 261 -11.86 10.03 3.05
C ARG A 261 -12.90 8.91 2.98
N LYS A 262 -13.55 8.59 4.10
CA LYS A 262 -14.64 7.60 4.20
C LYS A 262 -15.79 7.95 3.26
N SER A 263 -16.18 9.22 3.22
CA SER A 263 -17.23 9.73 2.33
C SER A 263 -16.98 9.43 0.85
N VAL A 264 -15.72 9.38 0.42
CA VAL A 264 -15.37 9.04 -0.97
C VAL A 264 -15.48 7.55 -1.21
N LEU A 265 -15.10 6.71 -0.23
CA LEU A 265 -15.19 5.26 -0.33
C LEU A 265 -16.64 4.75 -0.21
N GLU A 266 -17.51 5.52 0.44
CA GLU A 266 -18.93 5.22 0.62
C GLU A 266 -19.82 5.83 -0.48
N ASP A 267 -19.28 6.67 -1.37
CA ASP A 267 -20.04 7.26 -2.47
C ASP A 267 -20.30 6.20 -3.56
N PRO A 268 -21.57 5.82 -3.83
CA PRO A 268 -21.90 4.82 -4.84
C PRO A 268 -21.56 5.22 -6.28
N LYS A 269 -21.20 6.48 -6.52
CA LYS A 269 -20.78 6.98 -7.85
C LYS A 269 -19.26 6.85 -8.08
N VAL A 270 -18.50 6.58 -7.03
CA VAL A 270 -17.03 6.50 -7.09
C VAL A 270 -16.62 5.04 -7.26
#